data_AF-A0A9E4D2P2-F1
#
_entry.id   AF-A0A9E4D2P2-F1
#
_cell.length_a   1.000
_cell.length_b   1.000
_cell.length_c   1.000
_cell.angle_alpha   90.00
_cell.angle_beta   90.00
_cell.angle_gamma   90.00
#
_symmetry.space_group_name_H-M   'P 1'
#
loop_
_entity.id
_entity.type
_entity.pdbx_description
1 polymer ?
#
loop_
_entity_poly.entity_id
_entity_poly.type
_entity_poly.pdbx_seq_one_letter_code
_entity_poly.pdbx_strand_id
1 'polypeptide(L)' 'PGLPVIIGETASTESGGDKAGWIRDMFSWLDSDNPDISMVIWFDEPKETAWWVGSSQWSALSFAEAGADRWCGCLR' A
#
# COMPACT_ATOMS: atom_id res chain seq x y z
N PRO A 1 -6.24 13.42 18.76
CA PRO A 1 -6.34 14.19 17.49
C PRO A 1 -5.15 15.13 17.34
N GLY A 2 -4.60 15.28 16.14
CA GLY A 2 -3.44 16.16 15.87
C GLY A 2 -2.05 15.51 16.05
N LEU A 3 -1.99 14.18 16.12
CA LEU A 3 -0.74 13.43 16.01
C LEU A 3 -0.73 12.65 14.68
N PRO A 4 0.45 12.40 14.07
CA PRO A 4 0.54 11.54 12.91
C PRO A 4 -0.07 10.16 13.18
N VAL A 5 -0.78 9.63 12.18
CA VAL A 5 -1.41 8.31 12.21
C VAL A 5 -0.53 7.31 11.45
N ILE A 6 -0.55 6.07 11.93
CA ILE A 6 0.10 4.92 11.28
C ILE A 6 -0.99 3.91 10.95
N ILE A 7 -1.01 3.42 9.72
CA ILE A 7 -1.72 2.19 9.37
C ILE A 7 -0.81 1.03 9.76
N GLY A 8 -1.13 0.42 10.91
CA GLY A 8 -0.29 -0.62 11.52
C GLY A 8 -0.13 -1.87 10.67
N GLU A 9 -1.17 -2.23 9.92
CA GLU A 9 -1.16 -3.31 8.92
C GLU A 9 -2.23 -3.02 7.86
N THR A 10 -1.92 -3.29 6.59
CA THR A 10 -2.88 -3.32 5.48
C THR A 10 -2.39 -4.28 4.38
N ALA A 11 -3.31 -4.82 3.59
CA ALA A 11 -3.04 -5.59 2.39
C ALA A 11 -4.30 -5.69 1.54
N SER A 12 -4.15 -6.18 0.31
CA SER A 12 -5.28 -6.53 -0.56
C SER A 12 -5.07 -7.90 -1.19
N THR A 13 -6.17 -8.58 -1.51
CA THR A 13 -6.19 -9.89 -2.16
C THR A 13 -6.31 -9.73 -3.68
N GLU A 14 -5.90 -10.75 -4.43
CA GLU A 14 -6.17 -10.87 -5.87
C GLU A 14 -7.63 -11.30 -6.13
N SER A 15 -8.34 -11.84 -5.13
CA SER A 15 -9.68 -12.40 -5.32
C SER A 15 -10.77 -11.32 -5.23
N GLY A 16 -11.61 -11.24 -6.27
CA GLY A 16 -12.82 -10.40 -6.25
C GLY A 16 -12.61 -8.95 -6.71
N GLY A 17 -11.45 -8.63 -7.28
CA GLY A 17 -11.17 -7.29 -7.82
C GLY A 17 -9.80 -7.17 -8.47
N ASP A 18 -9.38 -5.93 -8.71
CA ASP A 18 -8.06 -5.59 -9.25
C ASP A 18 -7.16 -5.12 -8.11
N LYS A 19 -6.25 -5.99 -7.64
CA LYS A 19 -5.27 -5.66 -6.59
C LYS A 19 -4.32 -4.54 -7.03
N ALA A 20 -3.90 -4.55 -8.29
CA ALA A 20 -3.00 -3.53 -8.84
C ALA A 20 -3.68 -2.16 -8.87
N GLY A 21 -4.94 -2.11 -9.31
CA GLY A 21 -5.80 -0.92 -9.21
C GLY A 21 -5.96 -0.45 -7.77
N TRP A 22 -6.31 -1.35 -6.86
CA TRP A 22 -6.46 -1.05 -5.44
C TRP A 22 -5.20 -0.45 -4.82
N ILE A 23 -4.01 -0.95 -5.16
CA ILE A 23 -2.72 -0.41 -4.67
C ILE A 23 -2.54 1.05 -5.13
N ARG A 24 -2.79 1.36 -6.40
CA ARG A 24 -2.68 2.72 -6.94
C ARG A 24 -3.67 3.66 -6.25
N ASP A 25 -4.90 3.21 -6.10
CA ASP A 25 -5.96 3.99 -5.46
C ASP A 25 -5.66 4.25 -3.99
N MET A 26 -5.11 3.25 -3.27
CA MET A 26 -4.69 3.39 -1.88
C MET A 26 -3.63 4.49 -1.75
N PHE A 27 -2.56 4.45 -2.55
CA PHE A 27 -1.51 5.48 -2.49
C PHE A 27 -2.04 6.86 -2.90
N SER A 28 -2.87 6.96 -3.94
CA SER A 28 -3.53 8.23 -4.31
C SER A 28 -4.39 8.78 -3.18
N TRP A 29 -5.18 7.94 -2.51
CA TRP A 29 -6.04 8.31 -1.40
C TRP A 29 -5.22 8.76 -0.18
N LEU A 30 -4.11 8.10 0.10
CA LEU A 30 -3.25 8.55 1.17
C LEU A 30 -2.67 9.94 0.85
N ASP A 31 -2.32 10.21 -0.41
CA ASP A 31 -1.69 11.46 -0.90
C ASP A 31 -2.64 12.64 -0.91
N SER A 32 -3.86 12.47 -1.43
CA SER A 32 -4.80 13.57 -1.59
C SER A 32 -5.67 13.81 -0.35
N ASP A 33 -6.12 12.74 0.29
CA ASP A 33 -7.25 12.82 1.22
C ASP A 33 -6.81 12.63 2.69
N ASN A 34 -5.60 12.10 2.94
CA ASN A 34 -5.16 11.70 4.28
C ASN A 34 -3.75 12.16 4.63
N PRO A 35 -3.50 13.47 4.67
CA PRO A 35 -2.18 14.02 4.98
C PRO A 35 -1.68 13.68 6.39
N ASP A 36 -2.58 13.35 7.33
CA ASP A 36 -2.21 12.97 8.70
C ASP A 36 -1.65 11.53 8.80
N ILE A 37 -1.78 10.71 7.75
CA ILE A 37 -1.21 9.36 7.71
C ILE A 37 0.25 9.46 7.26
N SER A 38 1.14 9.11 8.18
CA SER A 38 2.59 9.23 8.01
C SER A 38 3.28 7.93 7.60
N MET A 39 2.65 6.78 7.85
CA MET A 39 3.23 5.49 7.54
C MET A 39 2.12 4.46 7.27
N VAL A 40 2.42 3.54 6.36
CA VAL A 40 1.63 2.35 6.08
C VAL A 40 2.55 1.15 6.11
N ILE A 41 2.14 0.11 6.84
CA ILE A 41 2.86 -1.16 6.89
C ILE A 41 2.06 -2.18 6.07
N TRP A 42 2.69 -2.75 5.05
CA TRP A 42 2.09 -3.82 4.26
C TRP A 42 2.25 -5.17 4.97
N PHE A 43 1.18 -5.96 5.01
CA PHE A 43 1.22 -7.34 5.49
C PHE A 43 1.61 -8.29 4.33
N ASP A 44 2.91 -8.58 4.22
CA ASP A 44 3.51 -9.26 3.06
C ASP A 44 3.67 -10.79 3.23
N GLU A 45 2.56 -11.52 3.36
CA GLU A 45 2.61 -12.97 3.65
C GLU A 45 1.71 -13.83 2.72
N PRO A 46 2.17 -15.01 2.28
CA PRO A 46 1.33 -16.02 1.63
C PRO A 46 0.54 -16.82 2.67
N LYS A 47 -0.62 -16.28 3.07
CA LYS A 47 -1.44 -16.84 4.15
C LYS A 47 -2.86 -17.18 3.72
N GLU A 48 -3.89 -16.66 4.39
CA GLU A 48 -5.30 -16.98 4.12
C GLU A 48 -5.71 -16.63 2.68
N THR A 49 -5.02 -15.67 2.09
CA THR A 49 -5.05 -15.36 0.66
C THR A 49 -3.74 -14.71 0.24
N ALA A 50 -3.65 -14.31 -1.02
CA ALA A 50 -2.45 -13.72 -1.59
C ALA A 50 -2.25 -12.25 -1.15
N TRP A 51 -1.84 -12.05 0.11
CA TRP A 51 -1.57 -10.72 0.67
C TRP A 51 -0.28 -10.11 0.15
N TRP A 52 0.75 -10.93 -0.09
CA TRP A 52 2.07 -10.45 -0.49
C TRP A 52 2.04 -9.60 -1.77
N VAL A 53 2.84 -8.54 -1.80
CA VAL A 53 2.93 -7.56 -2.91
C VAL A 53 3.28 -8.27 -4.22
N GLY A 54 4.11 -9.32 -4.14
CA GLY A 54 4.52 -10.11 -5.30
C GLY A 54 3.51 -11.16 -5.79
N SER A 55 2.22 -11.08 -5.39
CA SER A 55 1.21 -12.06 -5.79
C SER A 55 0.93 -12.10 -7.29
N SER A 56 1.22 -10.99 -7.97
CA SER A 56 1.20 -10.87 -9.42
C SER A 56 2.24 -9.85 -9.89
N GLN A 57 2.62 -9.91 -11.17
CA GLN A 57 3.51 -8.92 -11.78
C GLN A 57 2.91 -7.51 -11.67
N TRP A 58 1.59 -7.37 -11.85
CA TRP A 58 0.90 -6.09 -11.80
C TRP A 58 0.81 -5.52 -10.39
N SER A 59 0.60 -6.36 -9.37
CA SER A 59 0.65 -5.96 -7.96
C SER A 59 2.04 -5.42 -7.61
N ALA A 60 3.10 -6.16 -7.96
CA ALA A 60 4.48 -5.76 -7.68
C ALA A 60 4.87 -4.44 -8.34
N LEU A 61 4.55 -4.26 -9.62
CA LEU A 61 4.82 -3.02 -10.35
C LEU A 61 4.06 -1.84 -9.76
N SER A 62 2.76 -2.01 -9.47
CA SER A 62 1.94 -0.93 -8.92
C SER A 62 2.42 -0.49 -7.55
N PHE A 63 2.84 -1.43 -6.70
CA PHE A 63 3.39 -1.11 -5.39
C PHE A 63 4.73 -0.37 -5.51
N ALA A 64 5.62 -0.84 -6.39
CA ALA A 64 6.91 -0.19 -6.61
C ALA A 64 6.74 1.23 -7.16
N GLU A 65 5.88 1.42 -8.16
CA GLU A 65 5.66 2.73 -8.79
C GLU A 65 4.96 3.72 -7.84
N ALA A 66 3.90 3.28 -7.15
CA ALA A 66 3.12 4.15 -6.27
C ALA A 66 3.81 4.43 -4.93
N GLY A 67 4.62 3.49 -4.43
CA GLY A 67 5.39 3.65 -3.20
C GLY A 67 6.68 4.47 -3.36
N ALA A 68 7.21 4.61 -4.58
CA ALA A 68 8.56 5.16 -4.82
C ALA A 68 8.76 6.63 -4.44
N ASP A 69 7.70 7.45 -4.33
CA ASP A 69 7.84 8.88 -4.01
C ASP A 69 7.93 9.10 -2.49
N ARG A 70 6.90 9.65 -1.85
CA ARG A 70 6.93 9.99 -0.42
C ARG A 70 6.89 8.80 0.53
N TRP A 71 6.65 7.59 0.01
CA TRP A 71 6.33 6.41 0.81
C TRP A 71 7.49 5.43 0.96
N CYS A 72 8.54 5.56 0.16
CA CYS A 72 9.79 4.84 0.37
C CYS A 72 10.62 5.55 1.43
N GLY A 73 10.91 4.88 2.54
CA GLY A 73 11.70 5.38 3.67
C GLY A 73 13.19 5.66 3.38
N CYS A 74 13.57 5.95 2.13
CA CYS A 74 14.88 6.48 1.83
C CYS A 74 14.89 7.97 2.20
N LEU A 75 15.55 8.28 3.33
CA LEU A 75 15.87 9.61 3.85
C LEU A 75 15.96 10.67 2.74
N ARG A 76 15.02 11.63 2.74
CA ARG A 76 15.29 12.97 2.21
C ARG A 76 16.16 13.73 3.20
#